data_AF-A0A380K5U4-F1
#
_entry.id   AF-A0A380K5U4-F1
#
_cell.length_a   1.000
_cell.length_b   1.000
_cell.length_c   1.000
_cell.angle_alpha   90.00
_cell.angle_beta   90.00
_cell.angle_gamma   90.00
#
_symmetry.space_group_name_H-M   'P 1'
#
loop_
_entity.id
_entity.type
_entity.pdbx_description
1 polymer ?
#
loop_
_entity_poly.entity_id
_entity_poly.type
_entity_poly.pdbx_seq_one_letter_code
_entity_poly.pdbx_strand_id
1 'polypeptide(L)'
;MDGIVTTFAVVAGAVGGNLGIKPILILGFSNLLADGFSMAVGDYLSSTTEESAVKAKAVKNAGATFMSFITFGLIPLLSYLLINVFSLFKIHTFLIACVLVSLALALLGLVKAIITGSSKKKEIFRTLLIGLIAALFAYYVGEGLGKLAGTR
;
A
#
# COMPACT_ATOMS: atom_id res chain seq x y z
N MET A 1 0.48 -7.84 -2.89
CA MET A 1 1.65 -7.24 -2.20
C MET A 1 1.73 -5.76 -2.52
N ASP A 2 1.65 -5.43 -3.81
CA ASP A 2 1.87 -4.08 -4.33
C ASP A 2 0.88 -3.05 -3.77
N GLY A 3 -0.39 -3.40 -3.55
CA GLY A 3 -1.38 -2.47 -2.96
C GLY A 3 -1.01 -1.95 -1.56
N ILE A 4 -0.42 -2.78 -0.69
CA ILE A 4 0.02 -2.34 0.64
C ILE A 4 1.23 -1.42 0.53
N VAL A 5 2.21 -1.80 -0.28
CA VAL A 5 3.48 -1.05 -0.40
C VAL A 5 3.23 0.32 -1.05
N THR A 6 2.46 0.35 -2.14
CA THR A 6 2.11 1.59 -2.86
C THR A 6 1.30 2.53 -1.98
N THR A 7 0.23 2.04 -1.34
CA THR A 7 -0.60 2.89 -0.46
C THR A 7 0.20 3.38 0.75
N PHE A 8 1.05 2.52 1.32
CA PHE A 8 1.92 2.95 2.41
C PHE A 8 2.92 4.02 1.96
N ALA A 9 3.52 3.87 0.78
CA ALA A 9 4.41 4.88 0.21
C ALA A 9 3.70 6.23 -0.01
N VAL A 10 2.45 6.23 -0.48
CA VAL A 10 1.64 7.46 -0.62
C VAL A 10 1.44 8.13 0.74
N VAL A 11 1.06 7.37 1.77
CA VAL A 11 0.90 7.90 3.13
C VAL A 11 2.24 8.44 3.66
N ALA A 12 3.33 7.69 3.49
CA ALA A 12 4.66 8.08 3.96
C ALA A 12 5.17 9.36 3.28
N GLY A 13 5.00 9.48 1.96
CA GLY A 13 5.38 10.67 1.21
C GLY A 13 4.56 11.90 1.59
N ALA A 14 3.25 11.75 1.75
CA ALA A 14 2.39 12.83 2.18
C ALA A 14 2.69 13.29 3.63
N VAL A 15 3.02 12.35 4.53
CA VAL A 15 3.53 12.68 5.88
C VAL A 15 4.88 13.38 5.80
N GLY A 16 5.79 12.94 4.93
CA GLY A 16 7.07 13.59 4.68
C GLY A 16 6.91 15.03 4.19
N GLY A 17 5.93 15.29 3.32
CA GLY A 17 5.57 16.63 2.86
C GLY A 17 4.78 17.47 3.87
N ASN A 18 4.59 16.98 5.10
CA ASN A 18 3.80 17.62 6.15
C ASN A 18 2.35 17.96 5.70
N LEU A 19 1.77 17.11 4.87
CA LEU A 19 0.39 17.28 4.42
C LEU A 19 -0.58 16.91 5.55
N GLY A 20 -1.68 17.66 5.64
CA GLY A 20 -2.75 17.35 6.57
C GLY A 20 -3.45 16.01 6.24
N ILE A 21 -4.23 15.52 7.19
CA ILE A 21 -4.95 14.24 7.08
C ILE A 21 -5.87 14.17 5.84
N LYS A 22 -6.51 15.28 5.47
CA LYS A 22 -7.48 15.35 4.37
C LYS A 22 -6.81 15.03 3.02
N PRO A 23 -5.72 15.72 2.61
CA PRO A 23 -4.93 15.33 1.44
C PRO A 23 -4.47 13.87 1.47
N ILE A 24 -4.00 13.37 2.61
CA ILE A 24 -3.50 11.99 2.73
C ILE A 24 -4.60 10.97 2.39
N LEU A 25 -5.80 11.17 2.94
CA LEU A 25 -6.93 10.28 2.67
C LEU A 25 -7.38 10.37 1.21
N ILE A 26 -7.53 11.58 0.67
CA ILE A 26 -7.93 11.77 -0.73
C ILE A 26 -6.92 11.09 -1.66
N LEU A 27 -5.63 11.43 -1.53
CA LEU A 27 -4.57 10.87 -2.36
C LEU A 27 -4.44 9.35 -2.18
N GLY A 28 -4.51 8.86 -0.95
CA GLY A 28 -4.41 7.43 -0.68
C GLY A 28 -5.55 6.64 -1.31
N PHE A 29 -6.81 7.04 -1.11
CA PHE A 29 -7.96 6.35 -1.71
C PHE A 29 -7.96 6.46 -3.24
N SER A 30 -7.65 7.65 -3.77
CA SER A 30 -7.55 7.86 -5.22
C SER A 30 -6.47 6.98 -5.84
N ASN A 31 -5.27 6.96 -5.25
CA ASN A 31 -4.17 6.14 -5.74
C ASN A 31 -4.49 4.64 -5.64
N LEU A 32 -5.06 4.20 -4.52
CA LEU A 32 -5.44 2.80 -4.33
C LEU A 32 -6.42 2.29 -5.40
N LEU A 33 -7.44 3.09 -5.72
CA LEU A 33 -8.42 2.73 -6.74
C LEU A 33 -7.83 2.79 -8.15
N ALA A 34 -7.03 3.82 -8.44
CA ALA A 34 -6.40 4.01 -9.75
C ALA A 34 -5.39 2.89 -10.05
N ASP A 35 -4.47 2.60 -9.13
CA ASP A 35 -3.47 1.56 -9.30
C ASP A 35 -4.12 0.17 -9.36
N GLY A 36 -5.12 -0.09 -8.50
CA GLY A 36 -5.87 -1.33 -8.53
C GLY A 36 -6.53 -1.55 -9.90
N PHE A 37 -7.17 -0.52 -10.44
CA PHE A 37 -7.79 -0.58 -11.76
C PHE A 37 -6.76 -0.79 -12.87
N SER A 38 -5.65 -0.05 -12.84
CA SER A 38 -4.56 -0.19 -13.81
C SER A 38 -3.98 -1.60 -13.83
N MET A 39 -3.72 -2.19 -12.65
CA MET A 39 -3.26 -3.57 -12.53
C MET A 39 -4.28 -4.59 -13.05
N ALA A 40 -5.56 -4.39 -12.73
CA ALA A 40 -6.61 -5.29 -13.22
C ALA A 40 -6.74 -5.27 -14.75
N VAL A 41 -6.67 -4.08 -15.36
CA VAL A 41 -6.65 -3.92 -16.82
C VAL A 41 -5.38 -4.53 -17.42
N GLY A 42 -4.22 -4.35 -16.78
CA GLY A 42 -2.96 -4.96 -17.18
C GLY A 42 -3.02 -6.48 -17.20
N ASP A 43 -3.58 -7.09 -16.15
CA ASP A 43 -3.75 -8.54 -16.04
C ASP A 43 -4.80 -9.08 -17.02
N TYR A 44 -5.88 -8.32 -17.27
CA TYR A 44 -6.86 -8.65 -18.29
C TYR A 44 -6.19 -8.69 -19.67
N LEU A 45 -5.49 -7.62 -20.04
CA LEU A 45 -4.83 -7.51 -21.34
C LEU A 45 -3.78 -8.60 -21.52
N SER A 46 -2.95 -8.83 -20.51
CA SER A 46 -1.94 -9.90 -20.47
C SER A 46 -2.58 -11.27 -20.67
N SER A 47 -3.69 -11.54 -19.97
CA SER A 47 -4.42 -12.82 -20.10
C SER A 47 -5.11 -12.97 -21.46
N THR A 48 -5.42 -11.88 -22.17
CA THR A 48 -6.00 -11.94 -23.53
C THR A 48 -4.99 -12.09 -24.65
N THR A 49 -3.71 -11.82 -24.38
CA THR A 49 -2.62 -12.04 -25.35
C THR A 49 -2.08 -13.46 -25.34
N GLU A 50 -2.50 -14.31 -24.41
CA GLU A 50 -2.14 -15.73 -24.39
C GLU A 50 -2.81 -16.47 -25.55
N GLU A 51 -2.08 -17.36 -26.23
CA GLU A 51 -2.55 -18.12 -27.41
C GLU A 51 -3.80 -18.99 -27.10
N SER A 52 -4.03 -19.32 -25.82
CA SER A 52 -5.18 -20.05 -25.31
C SER A 52 -6.10 -19.19 -24.43
N ALA A 53 -6.17 -17.88 -24.71
CA ALA A 53 -6.95 -16.94 -23.91
C ALA A 53 -8.46 -17.21 -23.94
N VAL A 54 -9.02 -17.57 -22.78
CA VAL A 54 -10.47 -17.60 -22.56
C VAL A 54 -10.90 -16.28 -21.92
N LYS A 55 -11.73 -15.48 -22.59
CA LYS A 55 -12.20 -14.16 -22.08
C LYS A 55 -12.77 -14.23 -20.66
N ALA A 56 -13.55 -15.27 -20.35
CA ALA A 56 -14.10 -15.45 -19.00
C ALA A 56 -13.01 -15.64 -17.93
N LYS A 57 -11.92 -16.36 -18.24
CA LYS A 57 -10.76 -16.54 -17.35
C LYS A 57 -9.99 -15.23 -17.19
N ALA A 58 -9.82 -14.45 -18.26
CA ALA A 58 -9.18 -13.14 -18.21
C ALA A 58 -9.94 -12.17 -17.30
N VAL A 59 -11.27 -12.08 -17.42
CA VAL A 59 -12.11 -11.24 -16.53
C VAL A 59 -12.00 -11.70 -15.08
N LYS A 60 -12.03 -13.02 -14.84
CA LYS A 60 -11.88 -13.58 -13.49
C LYS A 60 -10.53 -13.21 -12.86
N ASN A 61 -9.44 -13.34 -13.62
CA ASN A 61 -8.09 -13.00 -13.16
C ASN A 61 -7.99 -11.50 -12.82
N ALA A 62 -8.43 -10.63 -13.73
CA ALA A 62 -8.44 -9.19 -13.52
C ALA A 62 -9.25 -8.78 -12.28
N GLY A 63 -10.43 -9.38 -12.10
CA GLY A 63 -11.27 -9.15 -10.92
C GLY A 63 -10.58 -9.61 -9.62
N ALA A 64 -9.92 -10.76 -9.63
CA ALA A 64 -9.16 -11.25 -8.48
C ALA A 64 -7.99 -10.33 -8.12
N THR A 65 -7.27 -9.82 -9.12
CA THR A 65 -6.19 -8.85 -8.94
C THR A 65 -6.71 -7.54 -8.34
N PHE A 66 -7.79 -6.98 -8.91
CA PHE A 66 -8.41 -5.76 -8.39
C PHE A 66 -8.80 -5.92 -6.92
N MET A 67 -9.56 -6.96 -6.59
CA MET A 67 -10.07 -7.18 -5.24
C MET A 67 -8.95 -7.43 -4.23
N SER A 68 -7.93 -8.18 -4.63
CA SER A 68 -6.74 -8.39 -3.80
C SER A 68 -5.99 -7.08 -3.56
N PHE A 69 -5.82 -6.26 -4.60
CA PHE A 69 -5.13 -4.97 -4.48
C PHE A 69 -5.86 -4.03 -3.53
N ILE A 70 -7.18 -3.85 -3.70
CA ILE A 70 -7.99 -2.98 -2.85
C ILE A 70 -8.00 -3.48 -1.40
N THR A 71 -8.26 -4.76 -1.18
CA THR A 71 -8.38 -5.32 0.18
C THR A 71 -7.09 -5.12 0.98
N PHE A 72 -5.96 -5.44 0.37
CA PHE A 72 -4.67 -5.28 1.03
C PHE A 72 -4.27 -3.79 1.13
N GLY A 73 -4.42 -3.01 0.07
CA GLY A 73 -4.05 -1.59 0.07
C GLY A 73 -4.91 -0.71 0.96
N LEU A 74 -6.11 -1.14 1.34
CA LEU A 74 -6.91 -0.46 2.38
C LEU A 74 -6.26 -0.50 3.77
N ILE A 75 -5.42 -1.50 4.07
CA ILE A 75 -4.90 -1.72 5.44
C ILE A 75 -4.10 -0.50 5.96
N PRO A 76 -3.11 0.05 5.22
CA PRO A 76 -2.40 1.27 5.65
C PRO A 76 -3.31 2.49 5.79
N LEU A 77 -4.27 2.68 4.87
CA LEU A 77 -5.24 3.78 4.91
C LEU A 77 -6.14 3.72 6.13
N LEU A 78 -6.69 2.53 6.42
CA LEU A 78 -7.51 2.29 7.61
C LEU A 78 -6.69 2.48 8.87
N SER A 79 -5.47 1.95 8.93
CA SER A 79 -4.56 2.19 10.06
C SER A 79 -4.39 3.67 10.33
N TYR A 80 -4.20 4.48 9.29
CA TYR A 80 -4.03 5.93 9.44
C TYR A 80 -5.33 6.64 9.88
N LEU A 81 -6.48 6.22 9.34
CA LEU A 81 -7.80 6.72 9.72
C LEU A 81 -8.11 6.44 11.21
N LEU A 82 -7.85 5.20 11.68
CA LEU A 82 -8.10 4.80 13.06
C LEU A 82 -7.31 5.66 14.06
N ILE A 83 -6.05 5.96 13.77
CA ILE A 83 -5.21 6.81 14.64
C ILE A 83 -5.83 8.21 14.81
N ASN A 84 -6.51 8.73 13.79
CA ASN A 84 -7.14 10.05 13.85
C ASN A 84 -8.48 10.05 14.61
N VAL A 85 -9.29 9.00 14.44
CA VAL A 85 -10.60 8.88 15.12
C VAL A 85 -10.42 8.70 16.63
N PHE A 86 -9.42 7.94 17.05
CA PHE A 86 -9.11 7.76 18.47
C PHE A 86 -8.18 8.89 18.97
N SER A 87 -8.76 9.94 19.54
CA SER A 87 -8.05 11.13 20.08
C SER A 87 -7.00 10.85 21.17
N LEU A 88 -6.87 9.60 21.63
CA LEU A 88 -5.94 9.14 22.67
C LEU A 88 -4.47 9.11 22.22
N PHE A 89 -4.18 9.23 20.91
CA PHE A 89 -2.84 9.00 20.35
C PHE A 89 -2.13 10.22 19.75
N LYS A 90 -2.66 11.44 19.94
CA LYS A 90 -2.16 12.68 19.31
C LYS A 90 -0.66 13.01 19.58
N ILE A 91 -0.07 12.50 20.66
CA ILE A 91 1.32 12.82 21.06
C ILE A 91 2.36 11.89 20.40
N HIS A 92 1.96 10.74 19.84
CA HIS A 92 2.88 9.76 19.22
C HIS A 92 2.40 9.23 17.85
N THR A 93 1.67 10.05 17.08
CA THR A 93 1.05 9.70 15.79
C THR A 93 2.00 8.99 14.80
N PHE A 94 3.27 9.42 14.73
CA PHE A 94 4.25 8.87 13.80
C PHE A 94 4.77 7.48 14.22
N LEU A 95 5.14 7.30 15.50
CA LEU A 95 5.62 6.01 16.01
C LEU A 95 4.55 4.92 15.88
N ILE A 96 3.30 5.27 16.19
CA ILE A 96 2.17 4.34 16.10
C ILE A 96 1.90 3.95 14.65
N ALA A 97 1.97 4.89 13.71
CA ALA A 97 1.86 4.60 12.28
C ALA A 97 2.96 3.63 11.81
N CYS A 98 4.22 3.85 12.21
CA CYS A 98 5.31 2.93 11.89
C CYS A 98 5.08 1.52 12.47
N VAL A 99 4.61 1.41 13.72
CA VAL A 99 4.33 0.11 14.36
C VAL A 99 3.18 -0.61 13.67
N LEU A 100 2.04 0.05 13.46
CA LEU A 100 0.88 -0.58 12.80
C LEU A 100 1.20 -1.00 11.38
N VAL A 101 1.95 -0.19 10.61
CA VAL A 101 2.32 -0.58 9.25
C VAL A 101 3.33 -1.72 9.26
N SER A 102 4.30 -1.73 10.18
CA SER A 102 5.21 -2.85 10.34
C SER A 102 4.43 -4.13 10.68
N LEU A 103 3.41 -4.03 11.52
CA LEU A 103 2.53 -5.15 11.87
C LEU A 103 1.72 -5.62 10.65
N ALA A 104 1.16 -4.69 9.87
CA ALA A 104 0.44 -4.99 8.62
C ALA A 104 1.34 -5.67 7.57
N LEU A 105 2.55 -5.18 7.36
CA LEU A 105 3.55 -5.77 6.45
C LEU A 105 4.02 -7.15 6.92
N ALA A 106 4.18 -7.34 8.25
CA ALA A 106 4.52 -8.64 8.82
C ALA A 106 3.37 -9.66 8.64
N LEU A 107 2.13 -9.25 8.88
CA LEU A 107 0.94 -10.07 8.61
C LEU A 107 0.84 -10.45 7.13
N LEU A 108 1.09 -9.51 6.23
CA LEU A 108 1.13 -9.79 4.79
C LEU A 108 2.25 -10.80 4.43
N GLY A 109 3.44 -10.62 4.99
CA GLY A 109 4.55 -11.55 4.81
C GLY A 109 4.23 -12.95 5.30
N LEU A 110 3.48 -13.08 6.41
CA LEU A 110 2.96 -14.36 6.90
C LEU A 110 1.96 -15.00 5.94
N VAL A 111 0.96 -14.25 5.48
CA VAL A 111 -0.04 -14.73 4.51
C VAL A 111 0.66 -15.21 3.24
N LYS A 112 1.61 -14.42 2.73
CA LYS A 112 2.41 -14.77 1.55
C LYS A 112 3.19 -16.07 1.77
N ALA A 113 3.86 -16.22 2.91
CA ALA A 113 4.60 -17.44 3.25
C ALA A 113 3.72 -18.70 3.29
N ILE A 114 2.49 -18.57 3.80
CA ILE A 114 1.53 -19.67 3.87
C ILE A 114 1.09 -20.08 2.46
N ILE A 115 0.78 -19.11 1.59
CA ILE A 115 0.31 -19.38 0.22
C ILE A 115 1.42 -19.96 -0.65
N THR A 116 2.67 -19.46 -0.53
CA THR A 116 3.79 -19.88 -1.38
C THR A 116 4.58 -21.07 -0.82
N GLY A 117 4.19 -21.61 0.34
CA GLY A 117 4.92 -22.69 1.02
C GLY A 117 6.35 -22.31 1.45
N SER A 118 6.67 -21.03 1.49
CA SER A 118 8.01 -20.51 1.79
C SER A 118 8.24 -20.32 3.29
N SER A 119 9.50 -20.18 3.69
CA SER A 119 9.84 -19.92 5.10
C SER A 119 9.23 -18.61 5.62
N LYS A 120 8.40 -18.72 6.67
CA LYS A 120 7.68 -17.58 7.30
C LYS A 120 8.61 -16.42 7.65
N LYS A 121 9.75 -16.70 8.28
CA LYS A 121 10.70 -15.66 8.71
C LYS A 121 11.30 -14.90 7.52
N LYS A 122 11.59 -15.61 6.43
CA LYS A 122 12.23 -15.05 5.23
C LYS A 122 11.28 -14.11 4.50
N GLU A 123 10.02 -14.49 4.33
CA GLU A 123 9.03 -13.66 3.63
C GLU A 123 8.60 -12.46 4.48
N ILE A 124 8.41 -12.61 5.80
CA ILE A 124 8.18 -11.46 6.70
C ILE A 124 9.32 -10.44 6.56
N PHE A 125 10.57 -10.89 6.67
CA PHE A 125 11.72 -9.99 6.61
C PHE A 125 11.83 -9.27 5.25
N ARG A 126 11.66 -10.01 4.15
CA ARG A 126 11.66 -9.44 2.80
C ARG A 126 10.56 -8.40 2.60
N THR A 127 9.33 -8.72 3.00
CA THR A 127 8.18 -7.81 2.84
C THR A 127 8.34 -6.56 3.69
N LEU A 128 8.83 -6.69 4.93
CA LEU A 128 9.16 -5.54 5.77
C LEU A 128 10.25 -4.66 5.15
N LEU A 129 11.33 -5.26 4.67
CA LEU A 129 12.46 -4.53 4.11
C LEU A 129 12.08 -3.75 2.85
N ILE A 130 11.34 -4.38 1.92
CA ILE A 130 10.84 -3.71 0.71
C ILE A 130 9.90 -2.56 1.08
N GLY A 131 8.95 -2.81 1.99
CA GLY A 131 8.01 -1.78 2.44
C GLY A 131 8.69 -0.60 3.14
N LEU A 132 9.69 -0.88 3.98
CA LEU A 132 10.48 0.15 4.66
C LEU A 132 11.28 1.00 3.66
N ILE A 133 11.98 0.39 2.71
CA ILE A 133 12.77 1.11 1.71
C ILE A 133 11.87 2.01 0.86
N ALA A 134 10.73 1.48 0.39
CA ALA A 134 9.79 2.24 -0.42
C ALA A 134 9.22 3.45 0.36
N ALA A 135 8.86 3.24 1.63
CA ALA A 135 8.31 4.30 2.46
C ALA A 135 9.35 5.37 2.84
N LEU A 136 10.58 4.98 3.17
CA LEU A 136 11.67 5.93 3.41
C LEU A 136 11.94 6.77 2.16
N PHE A 137 12.02 6.13 1.00
CA PHE A 137 12.20 6.82 -0.27
C PHE A 137 11.07 7.84 -0.51
N ALA A 138 9.82 7.42 -0.38
CA ALA A 138 8.66 8.30 -0.56
C ALA A 138 8.64 9.44 0.47
N TYR A 139 8.93 9.17 1.74
CA TYR A 139 9.00 10.16 2.81
C TYR A 139 10.03 11.26 2.50
N TYR A 140 11.24 10.89 2.10
CA TYR A 140 12.28 11.89 1.79
C TYR A 140 11.98 12.67 0.51
N VAL A 141 11.40 12.03 -0.50
CA VAL A 141 10.89 12.74 -1.69
C VAL A 141 9.80 13.74 -1.27
N GLY A 142 8.85 13.31 -0.44
CA GLY A 142 7.81 14.16 0.11
C GLY A 142 8.35 15.32 0.92
N GLU A 143 9.35 15.09 1.77
CA GLU A 143 10.02 16.14 2.53
C GLU A 143 10.71 17.16 1.62
N GLY A 144 11.44 16.70 0.60
CA GLY A 144 12.10 17.58 -0.37
C GLY A 144 11.09 18.44 -1.12
N LEU A 145 10.03 17.83 -1.63
CA LEU A 145 8.96 18.55 -2.33
C LEU A 145 8.16 19.47 -1.41
N GLY A 146 7.93 19.09 -0.15
CA GLY A 146 7.24 19.91 0.84
C GLY A 146 7.98 21.22 1.16
N LYS A 147 9.32 21.17 1.25
CA LYS A 147 10.16 22.37 1.40
C LYS A 147 10.04 23.30 0.19
N LEU A 148 9.98 22.74 -1.02
CA LEU A 148 9.81 23.52 -2.26
C LEU A 148 8.40 24.12 -2.38
N ALA A 149 7.38 23.40 -1.91
CA ALA A 149 5.99 23.83 -1.94
C ALA A 149 5.60 24.76 -0.77
N GLY A 150 6.48 24.98 0.20
CA GLY A 150 6.22 25.80 1.38
C GLY A 150 5.26 25.16 2.40
N THR A 151 5.07 23.84 2.37
CA THR A 151 4.21 23.11 3.33
C THR A 151 4.97 22.63 4.57
N ARG A 152 6.30 22.79 4.58
CA ARG A 152 7.20 22.33 5.64
C ARG A 152 8.35 23.31 5.87
#